data_AF-A0A2T4S5W6-F1
#
_entry.id   AF-A0A2T4S5W6-F1
#
_cell.length_a   1.000
_cell.length_b   1.000
_cell.length_c   1.000
_cell.angle_alpha   90.00
_cell.angle_beta   90.00
_cell.angle_gamma   90.00
#
_symmetry.space_group_name_H-M   'P 1'
#
loop_
_entity.id
_entity.type
_entity.pdbx_description
1 polymer ?
#
loop_
_entity_poly.entity_id
_entity_poly.type
_entity_poly.pdbx_seq_one_letter_code
_entity_poly.pdbx_strand_id
1 'polypeptide(L)'
;DYFTIHAGVLLRYVPLTVDRLTGIVSRGGSIMAQWCLAHHEESFLYEHFDDICEILNRYDIAVSLGDGLRPGSIYDANDESQISELKTLGELTDIAWKHDVQVMIEGPGHIPMHKIKENQDLADFYCKEAPFYTLGPLTTDIAPAYDHITSAIGAAQIASHGTAMLCYVTPKEHLGLPNKDDVREGVI
;
A
#
# COMPACT_ATOMS: atom_id res chain seq x y z
N ASP A 1 -16.97 7.78 2.32
CA ASP A 1 -16.25 6.98 1.30
C ASP A 1 -14.86 6.61 1.81
N TYR A 2 -13.72 7.14 1.33
CA TYR A 2 -12.43 6.95 2.03
C TYR A 2 -11.32 7.91 1.56
N PHE A 3 -10.27 8.09 2.37
CA PHE A 3 -9.01 8.73 1.96
C PHE A 3 -7.82 7.78 2.07
N THR A 4 -6.96 7.74 1.05
CA THR A 4 -5.62 7.15 1.17
C THR A 4 -4.68 8.12 1.88
N ILE A 5 -4.18 7.74 3.06
CA ILE A 5 -3.26 8.56 3.86
C ILE A 5 -1.98 7.78 4.15
N HIS A 6 -0.85 8.30 3.70
CA HIS A 6 0.48 7.68 3.84
C HIS A 6 1.12 8.04 5.20
N ALA A 7 0.38 7.83 6.29
CA ALA A 7 0.86 8.11 7.65
C ALA A 7 1.88 7.06 8.17
N GLY A 8 2.04 5.93 7.47
CA GLY A 8 3.05 4.91 7.78
C GLY A 8 4.47 5.21 7.28
N VAL A 9 4.65 6.24 6.45
CA VAL A 9 5.97 6.61 5.91
C VAL A 9 6.72 7.46 6.92
N LEU A 10 7.44 6.79 7.83
CA LEU A 10 8.15 7.45 8.91
C LEU A 10 9.59 7.80 8.52
N LEU A 11 10.13 8.88 9.08
CA LEU A 11 11.48 9.37 8.80
C LEU A 11 12.53 8.26 8.96
N ARG A 12 12.38 7.45 10.02
CA ARG A 12 13.28 6.33 10.33
C ARG A 12 13.21 5.16 9.34
N TYR A 13 12.16 5.08 8.51
CA TYR A 13 12.01 4.01 7.51
C TYR A 13 12.58 4.40 6.15
N VAL A 14 12.75 5.69 5.86
CA VAL A 14 13.33 6.15 4.58
C VAL A 14 14.73 5.57 4.31
N PRO A 15 15.66 5.47 5.28
CA PRO A 15 16.96 4.83 5.05
C PRO A 15 16.88 3.34 4.71
N LEU A 16 15.81 2.65 5.10
CA LEU A 16 15.63 1.21 4.82
C LEU A 16 15.37 0.94 3.33
N THR A 17 15.01 1.97 2.55
CA THR A 17 14.75 1.83 1.11
C THR A 17 15.98 2.10 0.24
N VAL A 18 17.13 2.44 0.84
CA VAL A 18 18.34 2.85 0.09
C VAL A 18 18.90 1.73 -0.78
N ASP A 19 18.81 0.48 -0.30
CA ASP A 19 19.33 -0.70 -1.00
C ASP A 19 18.28 -1.38 -1.90
N ARG A 20 17.09 -0.80 -2.04
CA ARG A 20 16.05 -1.32 -2.95
C ARG A 20 16.46 -1.13 -4.41
N LEU A 21 16.06 -2.08 -5.25
CA LEU A 21 16.25 -1.98 -6.69
C LEU A 21 15.43 -0.84 -7.30
N THR A 22 14.19 -0.66 -6.83
CA THR A 22 13.25 0.34 -7.35
C THR A 22 12.91 1.48 -6.38
N GLY A 23 13.53 1.49 -5.20
CA GLY A 23 13.34 2.54 -4.20
C GLY A 23 11.89 2.66 -3.70
N ILE A 24 11.39 3.89 -3.64
CA ILE A 24 10.01 4.21 -3.24
C ILE A 24 9.19 4.49 -4.50
N VAL A 25 8.30 3.56 -4.85
CA VAL A 25 7.44 3.67 -6.05
C VAL A 25 6.05 4.26 -5.78
N SER A 26 5.65 4.36 -4.50
CA SER A 26 4.43 5.09 -4.15
C SER A 26 4.63 6.58 -4.41
N ARG A 27 3.73 7.19 -5.19
CA ARG A 27 3.73 8.65 -5.38
C ARG A 27 3.50 9.39 -4.07
N GLY A 28 2.51 8.97 -3.28
CA GLY A 28 2.23 9.60 -2.00
C GLY A 28 3.34 9.35 -0.98
N GLY A 29 3.87 8.12 -0.97
CA GLY A 29 4.99 7.76 -0.11
C GLY A 29 6.28 8.52 -0.43
N SER A 30 6.60 8.73 -1.71
CA SER A 30 7.81 9.49 -2.10
C SER A 30 7.70 10.97 -1.78
N ILE A 31 6.50 11.56 -1.88
CA ILE A 31 6.23 12.94 -1.42
C ILE A 31 6.49 13.06 0.09
N MET A 32 5.97 12.12 0.89
CA MET A 32 6.17 12.14 2.34
C MET A 32 7.63 11.90 2.71
N ALA A 33 8.30 10.93 2.10
CA ALA A 33 9.73 10.69 2.31
C ALA A 33 10.58 11.92 1.98
N GLN A 34 10.30 12.61 0.87
CA GLN A 34 10.98 13.85 0.51
C GLN A 34 10.74 14.95 1.56
N TRP A 35 9.51 15.11 2.04
CA TRP A 35 9.17 16.09 3.06
C TRP A 35 9.91 15.81 4.38
N CYS A 36 9.90 14.55 4.85
CA CYS A 36 10.60 14.15 6.08
C CYS A 36 12.12 14.39 5.97
N LEU A 37 12.73 14.07 4.83
CA LEU A 37 14.16 14.31 4.61
C LEU A 37 14.52 15.79 4.52
N ALA A 38 13.66 16.61 3.89
CA ALA A 38 13.90 18.04 3.72
C ALA A 38 13.87 18.81 5.05
N HIS A 39 12.99 18.42 5.97
CA HIS A 39 12.83 19.06 7.28
C HIS A 39 13.59 18.33 8.39
N HIS A 40 13.97 17.08 8.16
CA HIS A 40 14.51 16.17 9.19
C HIS A 40 13.56 16.03 10.38
N GLU A 41 12.26 15.96 10.09
CA GLU A 41 11.16 15.82 11.04
C GLU A 41 10.36 14.55 10.74
N GLU A 42 9.63 14.05 11.75
CA GLU A 42 8.75 12.89 11.57
C GLU A 42 7.56 13.26 10.68
N SER A 43 6.97 12.26 10.01
CA SER A 43 5.80 12.46 9.15
C SER A 43 4.71 13.25 9.89
N PHE A 44 4.38 14.44 9.40
CA PHE A 44 3.30 15.24 9.98
C PHE A 44 1.94 14.54 9.89
N LEU A 45 1.76 13.60 8.95
CA LEU A 45 0.56 12.77 8.87
C LEU A 45 0.48 11.75 10.02
N TYR A 46 1.64 11.27 10.49
CA TYR A 46 1.74 10.41 11.66
C TYR A 46 1.57 11.21 12.95
N GLU A 47 2.29 12.34 13.09
CA GLU A 47 2.24 13.16 14.30
C GLU A 47 0.85 13.77 14.57
N HIS A 48 0.10 14.10 13.52
CA HIS A 48 -1.26 14.65 13.61
C HIS A 48 -2.35 13.61 13.34
N PHE A 49 -2.06 12.30 13.46
CA PHE A 49 -3.03 11.28 13.09
C PHE A 49 -4.31 11.30 13.96
N ASP A 50 -4.19 11.63 15.25
CA ASP A 50 -5.36 11.86 16.12
C ASP A 50 -6.25 13.01 15.61
N ASP A 51 -5.66 14.16 15.26
CA ASP A 51 -6.39 15.32 14.72
C ASP A 51 -7.09 14.97 13.38
N ILE A 52 -6.42 14.18 12.54
CA ILE A 52 -6.99 13.66 11.29
C ILE A 52 -8.21 12.79 11.61
N CYS A 53 -8.11 11.86 12.57
CA CYS A 53 -9.22 10.99 12.95
C CYS A 53 -10.44 11.77 13.44
N GLU A 54 -10.26 12.85 14.20
CA GLU A 54 -11.37 13.73 14.61
C GLU A 54 -12.12 14.32 13.41
N ILE A 55 -11.39 14.70 12.35
CA ILE A 55 -11.98 15.20 11.11
C ILE A 55 -12.71 14.08 10.38
N LEU A 56 -12.09 12.91 10.23
CA LEU A 56 -12.68 11.77 9.52
C LEU A 56 -13.99 11.30 10.17
N ASN A 57 -14.00 11.18 11.49
CA ASN A 57 -15.17 10.75 12.26
C ASN A 57 -16.36 11.72 12.08
N ARG A 58 -16.10 13.03 12.01
CA ARG A 58 -17.18 14.03 11.81
C ARG A 58 -17.98 13.82 10.53
N TYR A 59 -17.39 13.20 9.51
CA TYR A 59 -17.99 13.04 8.18
C TYR A 59 -18.18 11.59 7.76
N ASP A 60 -17.94 10.62 8.65
CA ASP A 60 -17.96 9.18 8.34
C ASP A 60 -17.10 8.83 7.10
N ILE A 61 -15.86 9.31 7.12
CA ILE A 61 -14.87 9.01 6.09
C ILE A 61 -13.96 7.89 6.60
N ALA A 62 -13.94 6.75 5.91
CA ALA A 62 -12.99 5.70 6.22
C ALA A 62 -11.54 6.13 5.86
N VAL A 63 -10.56 5.61 6.58
CA VAL A 63 -9.15 5.76 6.22
C VAL A 63 -8.66 4.50 5.52
N SER A 64 -8.11 4.69 4.32
CA SER A 64 -7.28 3.71 3.62
C SER A 64 -5.83 4.01 4.00
N LEU A 65 -5.26 3.24 4.92
CA LEU A 65 -3.90 3.46 5.36
C LEU A 65 -2.93 3.05 4.25
N GLY A 66 -2.29 4.04 3.63
CA GLY A 66 -1.54 3.89 2.39
C GLY A 66 -0.21 3.15 2.55
N ASP A 67 0.15 2.38 1.53
CA ASP A 67 1.37 1.57 1.46
C ASP A 67 2.53 2.33 0.78
N GLY A 68 2.98 3.41 1.43
CA GLY A 68 3.99 4.31 0.89
C GLY A 68 5.33 3.64 0.58
N LEU A 69 5.66 2.57 1.28
CA LEU A 69 6.87 1.77 1.13
C LEU A 69 6.56 0.41 0.49
N ARG A 70 5.49 0.26 -0.28
CA ARG A 70 5.26 -0.97 -1.07
C ARG A 70 6.41 -1.29 -2.03
N PRO A 71 6.65 -2.57 -2.36
CA PRO A 71 7.66 -2.97 -3.33
C PRO A 71 7.25 -2.65 -4.76
N GLY A 72 8.16 -2.04 -5.51
CA GLY A 72 8.01 -1.75 -6.96
C GLY A 72 8.72 -2.74 -7.88
N SER A 73 9.31 -3.79 -7.30
CA SER A 73 9.88 -4.91 -8.02
C SER A 73 9.80 -6.17 -7.18
N ILE A 74 9.88 -7.33 -7.84
CA ILE A 74 9.97 -8.64 -7.19
C ILE A 74 11.20 -8.74 -6.27
N TYR A 75 12.27 -7.99 -6.58
CA TYR A 75 13.48 -7.93 -5.76
C TYR A 75 13.21 -7.33 -4.38
N ASP A 76 12.37 -6.30 -4.32
CA ASP A 76 12.09 -5.53 -3.10
C ASP A 76 10.97 -6.16 -2.23
N ALA A 77 10.37 -7.26 -2.67
CA ALA A 77 9.20 -7.89 -2.05
C ALA A 77 9.46 -8.45 -0.64
N ASN A 78 8.58 -8.11 0.31
CA ASN A 78 8.63 -8.48 1.73
C ASN A 78 9.93 -8.05 2.43
N ASP A 79 10.51 -6.92 2.03
CA ASP A 79 11.70 -6.36 2.68
C ASP A 79 11.37 -5.69 4.03
N GLU A 80 12.42 -5.24 4.71
CA GLU A 80 12.29 -4.64 6.04
C GLU A 80 11.49 -3.33 6.01
N SER A 81 11.64 -2.51 4.96
CA SER A 81 10.95 -1.22 4.87
C SER A 81 9.43 -1.40 4.70
N GLN A 82 9.01 -2.34 3.85
CA GLN A 82 7.59 -2.69 3.67
C GLN A 82 6.98 -3.21 4.97
N ILE A 83 7.63 -4.19 5.62
CA ILE A 83 7.08 -4.81 6.84
C ILE A 83 7.08 -3.81 8.01
N SER A 84 8.05 -2.89 8.05
CA SER A 84 8.08 -1.84 9.06
C SER A 84 6.91 -0.86 8.93
N GLU A 85 6.60 -0.42 7.71
CA GLU A 85 5.40 0.39 7.47
C GLU A 85 4.13 -0.37 7.85
N LEU A 86 3.98 -1.63 7.44
CA LEU A 86 2.80 -2.44 7.74
C LEU A 86 2.52 -2.55 9.25
N LYS A 87 3.57 -2.72 10.07
CA LYS A 87 3.45 -2.71 11.54
C LYS A 87 2.92 -1.37 12.05
N THR A 88 3.42 -0.27 11.50
CA THR A 88 2.92 1.07 11.82
C THR A 88 1.47 1.26 11.39
N LEU A 89 1.04 0.72 10.24
CA LEU A 89 -0.37 0.78 9.84
C LEU A 89 -1.26 0.05 10.86
N GLY A 90 -0.79 -1.06 11.43
CA GLY A 90 -1.46 -1.75 12.53
C GLY A 90 -1.59 -0.91 13.81
N GLU A 91 -0.57 -0.12 14.15
CA GLU A 91 -0.63 0.86 15.26
C GLU A 91 -1.63 1.99 14.96
N LEU A 92 -1.58 2.56 13.76
CA LEU A 92 -2.49 3.62 13.33
C LEU A 92 -3.95 3.13 13.28
N THR A 93 -4.17 1.84 12.98
CA THR A 93 -5.49 1.20 13.06
C THR A 93 -6.05 1.27 14.48
N ASP A 94 -5.24 1.02 15.52
CA ASP A 94 -5.69 1.15 16.91
C ASP A 94 -6.06 2.60 17.27
N ILE A 95 -5.34 3.57 16.72
CA ILE A 95 -5.64 4.98 16.94
C ILE A 95 -6.97 5.33 16.26
N ALA A 96 -7.13 5.02 14.98
CA ALA A 96 -8.36 5.29 14.24
C ALA A 96 -9.59 4.63 14.89
N TRP A 97 -9.49 3.38 15.36
CA TRP A 97 -10.58 2.70 16.06
C TRP A 97 -10.94 3.33 17.41
N LYS A 98 -10.00 3.95 18.14
CA LYS A 98 -10.34 4.72 19.35
C LYS A 98 -11.20 5.94 19.05
N HIS A 99 -11.15 6.44 17.82
CA HIS A 99 -11.95 7.56 17.33
C HIS A 99 -13.20 7.12 16.57
N ASP A 100 -13.55 5.83 16.59
CA ASP A 100 -14.65 5.24 15.82
C ASP A 100 -14.53 5.45 14.29
N VAL A 101 -13.31 5.61 13.76
CA VAL A 101 -13.05 5.76 12.33
C VAL A 101 -12.88 4.39 11.67
N GLN A 102 -13.58 4.16 10.56
CA GLN A 102 -13.47 2.94 9.75
C GLN A 102 -12.10 2.86 9.06
N VAL A 103 -11.48 1.68 9.03
CA VAL A 103 -10.11 1.48 8.51
C VAL A 103 -10.07 0.35 7.49
N MET A 104 -9.31 0.55 6.42
CA MET A 104 -8.74 -0.51 5.58
C MET A 104 -7.24 -0.25 5.37
N ILE A 105 -6.49 -1.29 5.05
CA ILE A 105 -5.02 -1.26 4.92
C ILE A 105 -4.65 -1.46 3.47
N GLU A 106 -3.85 -0.57 2.89
CA GLU A 106 -3.30 -0.79 1.56
C GLU A 106 -2.12 -1.76 1.61
N GLY A 107 -1.99 -2.57 0.56
CA GLY A 107 -1.05 -3.67 0.47
C GLY A 107 -0.37 -3.75 -0.90
N PRO A 108 0.68 -4.59 -1.01
CA PRO A 108 1.76 -4.44 -1.97
C PRO A 108 1.38 -4.44 -3.45
N GLY A 109 2.37 -3.94 -4.21
CA GLY A 109 2.44 -3.95 -5.66
C GLY A 109 3.11 -5.18 -6.25
N HIS A 110 4.44 -5.34 -6.16
CA HIS A 110 5.17 -6.42 -6.84
C HIS A 110 5.59 -7.52 -5.86
N ILE A 111 5.00 -8.71 -5.94
CA ILE A 111 5.27 -9.84 -5.04
C ILE A 111 5.30 -11.16 -5.82
N PRO A 112 6.39 -11.95 -5.75
CA PRO A 112 6.43 -13.25 -6.41
C PRO A 112 5.49 -14.23 -5.68
N MET A 113 4.84 -15.14 -6.41
CA MET A 113 3.77 -16.01 -5.89
C MET A 113 4.09 -16.70 -4.55
N HIS A 114 5.33 -17.18 -4.36
CA HIS A 114 5.74 -17.88 -3.13
C HIS A 114 5.75 -16.99 -1.86
N LYS A 115 5.69 -15.66 -2.01
CA LYS A 115 5.66 -14.67 -0.92
C LYS A 115 4.26 -14.09 -0.66
N ILE A 116 3.27 -14.38 -1.51
CA ILE A 116 1.93 -13.78 -1.42
C ILE A 116 1.21 -14.18 -0.13
N LYS A 117 1.24 -15.48 0.23
CA LYS A 117 0.60 -15.96 1.45
C LYS A 117 1.20 -15.34 2.71
N GLU A 118 2.53 -15.23 2.77
CA GLU A 118 3.22 -14.56 3.87
C GLU A 118 2.77 -13.11 4.01
N ASN A 119 2.57 -12.40 2.89
CA ASN A 119 2.15 -11.01 2.93
C ASN A 119 0.75 -10.83 3.57
N GLN A 120 -0.21 -11.65 3.14
CA GLN A 120 -1.55 -11.67 3.75
C GLN A 120 -1.47 -12.03 5.24
N ASP A 121 -0.69 -13.05 5.62
CA ASP A 121 -0.56 -13.46 7.02
C ASP A 121 0.02 -12.36 7.91
N LEU A 122 1.01 -11.61 7.41
CA LEU A 122 1.60 -10.48 8.12
C LEU A 122 0.59 -9.32 8.23
N ALA A 123 -0.21 -9.06 7.20
CA ALA A 123 -1.25 -8.04 7.23
C ALA A 123 -2.32 -8.37 8.27
N ASP A 124 -2.86 -9.60 8.26
CA ASP A 124 -3.85 -10.06 9.22
C ASP A 124 -3.31 -9.98 10.66
N PHE A 125 -2.06 -10.41 10.87
CA PHE A 125 -1.42 -10.40 12.18
C PHE A 125 -1.17 -8.99 12.71
N TYR A 126 -0.52 -8.11 11.94
CA TYR A 126 -0.16 -6.78 12.42
C TYR A 126 -1.34 -5.81 12.42
N CYS A 127 -2.26 -5.95 11.47
CA CYS A 127 -3.38 -5.04 11.28
C CYS A 127 -4.70 -5.60 11.79
N LYS A 128 -4.66 -6.67 12.59
CA LYS A 128 -5.81 -7.17 13.37
C LYS A 128 -7.01 -7.51 12.49
N GLU A 129 -6.73 -8.14 11.35
CA GLU A 129 -7.73 -8.53 10.35
C GLU A 129 -8.56 -7.37 9.79
N ALA A 130 -8.06 -6.12 9.87
CA ALA A 130 -8.65 -4.99 9.16
C ALA A 130 -8.67 -5.28 7.64
N PRO A 131 -9.71 -4.86 6.89
CA PRO A 131 -9.83 -5.14 5.46
C PRO A 131 -8.56 -4.77 4.69
N PHE A 132 -8.00 -5.72 3.95
CA PHE A 132 -6.80 -5.52 3.15
C PHE A 132 -7.15 -5.13 1.70
N TYR A 133 -6.45 -4.14 1.15
CA TYR A 133 -6.68 -3.55 -0.16
C TYR A 133 -5.39 -3.52 -0.99
N THR A 134 -5.24 -4.39 -1.97
CA THR A 134 -3.95 -4.61 -2.64
C THR A 134 -3.89 -4.08 -4.07
N LEU A 135 -2.72 -3.66 -4.54
CA LEU A 135 -2.47 -3.30 -5.94
C LEU A 135 -1.91 -4.50 -6.71
N GLY A 136 -2.79 -5.35 -7.25
CA GLY A 136 -2.42 -6.66 -7.77
C GLY A 136 -2.39 -7.71 -6.66
N PRO A 137 -1.23 -8.34 -6.33
CA PRO A 137 0.12 -7.96 -6.73
C PRO A 137 0.61 -8.53 -8.07
N LEU A 138 1.52 -7.81 -8.74
CA LEU A 138 2.25 -8.29 -9.92
C LEU A 138 3.19 -9.42 -9.54
N THR A 139 3.06 -10.56 -10.23
CA THR A 139 3.83 -11.78 -9.94
C THR A 139 5.17 -11.87 -10.68
N THR A 140 5.41 -10.97 -11.64
CA THR A 140 6.66 -10.86 -12.40
C THR A 140 6.81 -9.48 -13.03
N ASP A 141 8.04 -9.02 -13.21
CA ASP A 141 8.38 -7.68 -13.72
C ASP A 141 8.74 -7.65 -15.22
N ILE A 142 8.63 -8.78 -15.91
CA ILE A 142 9.22 -8.96 -17.25
C ILE A 142 8.24 -8.73 -18.41
N ALA A 143 6.99 -8.37 -18.13
CA ALA A 143 5.92 -8.31 -19.13
C ALA A 143 5.15 -6.96 -19.11
N PRO A 144 5.83 -5.81 -19.22
CA PRO A 144 5.14 -4.53 -19.36
C PRO A 144 4.21 -4.58 -20.60
N ALA A 145 3.11 -3.83 -20.54
CA ALA A 145 1.94 -3.96 -21.42
C ALA A 145 0.95 -5.08 -21.05
N TYR A 146 1.39 -6.05 -20.23
CA TYR A 146 0.58 -7.20 -19.82
C TYR A 146 0.44 -7.29 -18.30
N ASP A 147 0.67 -6.18 -17.59
CA ASP A 147 0.66 -6.17 -16.13
C ASP A 147 -0.71 -6.42 -15.51
N HIS A 148 -1.80 -6.11 -16.22
CA HIS A 148 -3.14 -6.60 -15.88
C HIS A 148 -3.21 -8.13 -15.75
N ILE A 149 -2.43 -8.88 -16.54
CA ILE A 149 -2.36 -10.36 -16.46
C ILE A 149 -1.40 -10.78 -15.35
N THR A 150 -0.21 -10.16 -15.26
CA THR A 150 0.78 -10.52 -14.23
C THR A 150 0.25 -10.25 -12.82
N SER A 151 -0.56 -9.19 -12.67
CA SER A 151 -1.23 -8.82 -11.43
C SER A 151 -2.47 -9.67 -11.15
N ALA A 152 -3.27 -10.03 -12.17
CA ALA A 152 -4.47 -10.84 -11.96
C ALA A 152 -4.15 -12.20 -11.31
N ILE A 153 -3.00 -12.80 -11.63
CA ILE A 153 -2.52 -14.02 -11.00
C ILE A 153 -2.33 -13.81 -9.49
N GLY A 154 -1.63 -12.75 -9.10
CA GLY A 154 -1.37 -12.45 -7.70
C GLY A 154 -2.61 -11.98 -6.95
N ALA A 155 -3.44 -11.16 -7.60
CA ALA A 155 -4.71 -10.67 -7.08
C ALA A 155 -5.66 -11.82 -6.75
N ALA A 156 -5.80 -12.79 -7.65
CA ALA A 156 -6.61 -13.98 -7.39
C ALA A 156 -6.07 -14.82 -6.22
N GLN A 157 -4.75 -14.97 -6.12
CA GLN A 157 -4.12 -15.70 -5.02
C GLN A 157 -4.30 -14.99 -3.67
N ILE A 158 -4.01 -13.70 -3.60
CA ILE A 158 -4.07 -12.95 -2.33
C ILE A 158 -5.52 -12.77 -1.86
N ALA A 159 -6.48 -12.58 -2.78
CA ALA A 159 -7.91 -12.61 -2.47
C ALA A 159 -8.34 -13.97 -1.92
N SER A 160 -7.84 -15.08 -2.48
CA SER A 160 -8.11 -16.42 -1.93
C SER A 160 -7.56 -16.63 -0.52
N HIS A 161 -6.64 -15.78 -0.07
CA HIS A 161 -6.04 -15.82 1.25
C HIS A 161 -6.69 -14.85 2.25
N GLY A 162 -7.48 -13.86 1.83
CA GLY A 162 -8.20 -12.97 2.74
C GLY A 162 -8.33 -11.51 2.30
N THR A 163 -7.65 -11.08 1.23
CA THR A 163 -7.74 -9.69 0.76
C THR A 163 -9.17 -9.32 0.39
N ALA A 164 -9.63 -8.18 0.91
CA ALA A 164 -11.02 -7.73 0.83
C ALA A 164 -11.32 -6.88 -0.40
N MET A 165 -10.34 -6.14 -0.92
CA MET A 165 -10.48 -5.29 -2.09
C MET A 165 -9.24 -5.35 -2.98
N LEU A 166 -9.44 -5.30 -4.30
CA LEU A 166 -8.37 -5.38 -5.29
C LEU A 166 -8.35 -4.10 -6.12
N CYS A 167 -7.24 -3.37 -6.07
CA CYS A 167 -6.98 -2.28 -6.98
C CYS A 167 -6.53 -2.89 -8.31
N TYR A 168 -7.29 -2.60 -9.36
CA TYR A 168 -7.00 -3.08 -10.70
C TYR A 168 -5.64 -2.56 -11.22
N VAL A 169 -5.10 -3.27 -12.21
CA VAL A 169 -3.92 -2.87 -12.96
C VAL A 169 -4.29 -2.89 -14.43
N THR A 170 -3.90 -1.85 -15.18
CA THR A 170 -4.26 -1.75 -16.60
C THR A 170 -3.15 -2.31 -17.49
N PRO A 171 -3.42 -2.59 -18.78
CA PRO A 171 -2.36 -2.84 -19.76
C PRO A 171 -1.36 -1.69 -19.92
N LYS A 172 -1.66 -0.48 -19.44
CA LYS A 172 -0.75 0.68 -19.51
C LYS A 172 0.09 0.90 -18.26
N GLU A 173 -0.04 0.04 -17.25
CA GLU A 173 0.83 0.08 -16.09
C GLU A 173 2.30 0.11 -16.53
N HIS A 174 3.11 0.93 -15.85
CA HIS A 174 4.51 1.21 -16.17
C HIS A 174 4.80 1.87 -17.54
N LEU A 175 3.80 2.12 -18.38
CA LEU A 175 3.99 2.62 -19.76
C LEU A 175 3.37 4.00 -20.01
N GLY A 176 2.25 4.33 -19.36
CA GLY A 176 1.60 5.63 -19.55
C GLY A 176 0.19 5.69 -18.98
N LEU A 177 -0.53 6.74 -19.36
CA LEU A 177 -1.92 6.91 -18.94
C LEU A 177 -2.84 5.94 -19.71
N PRO A 178 -3.74 5.21 -19.03
CA PRO A 178 -4.69 4.32 -19.69
C PRO A 178 -5.75 5.10 -20.45
N ASN A 179 -6.12 4.61 -21.63
CA ASN A 179 -7.30 5.07 -22.36
C ASN A 179 -8.56 4.31 -21.91
N LYS A 180 -9.71 4.59 -22.54
CA LYS A 180 -10.99 3.95 -22.21
C LYS A 180 -10.95 2.42 -22.31
N ASP A 181 -10.29 1.88 -23.32
CA ASP A 181 -10.23 0.43 -23.55
C ASP A 181 -9.27 -0.23 -22.55
N ASP A 182 -8.14 0.42 -22.24
CA ASP A 182 -7.21 -0.04 -21.19
C ASP A 182 -7.90 -0.10 -19.81
N VAL A 183 -8.75 0.88 -19.49
CA VAL A 183 -9.55 0.89 -18.26
C VAL A 183 -10.55 -0.26 -18.24
N ARG A 184 -11.26 -0.49 -19.35
CA ARG A 184 -12.20 -1.61 -19.45
C ARG A 184 -11.48 -2.95 -19.27
N GLU A 185 -10.33 -3.13 -19.90
CA GLU A 185 -9.55 -4.37 -19.80
C GLU A 185 -9.06 -4.61 -18.37
N GLY A 186 -8.61 -3.58 -17.65
CA GLY A 186 -8.22 -3.74 -16.25
C GLY A 186 -9.40 -4.10 -15.32
N VAL A 187 -10.63 -3.75 -15.68
CA VAL A 187 -11.83 -4.04 -14.86
C VAL A 187 -12.36 -5.47 -15.06
N ILE A 188 -12.12 -6.08 -16.22
CA ILE A 188 -12.61 -7.42 -16.59
C ILE A 188 -11.62 -8.50 -16.17
#